data_AF-A0A4R4NG58-F1
#
_entry.id   AF-A0A4R4NG58-F1
#
_cell.length_a   1.000
_cell.length_b   1.000
_cell.length_c   1.000
_cell.angle_alpha   90.00
_cell.angle_beta   90.00
_cell.angle_gamma   90.00
#
_symmetry.space_group_name_H-M   'P 1'
#
loop_
_entity.id
_entity.type
_entity.pdbx_description
1 polymer ?
#
loop_
_entity_poly.entity_id
_entity_poly.type
_entity_poly.pdbx_seq_one_letter_code
_entity_poly.pdbx_strand_id
1 'polypeptide(L)'
;MSDESTQYLPERFRASAELHHESADLAESLSRLVGRVAPTAGQFGGAGAAGFTAALGGTAAERSRAAQRAREDRDATGEGATGAAALGEETDGLAATAVGRVQLGDEARRIADSV
;
A
#
# COMPACT_ATOMS: atom_id res chain seq x y z
N MET A 1 -4.21 -9.65 30.47
CA MET A 1 -4.64 -10.22 29.18
C MET A 1 -4.59 -9.08 28.19
N SER A 2 -3.72 -9.15 27.18
CA SER A 2 -3.59 -8.11 26.17
C SER A 2 -4.84 -8.10 25.30
N ASP A 3 -5.52 -6.98 25.29
CA ASP A 3 -6.73 -6.71 24.52
C ASP A 3 -6.35 -6.43 23.05
N GLU A 4 -5.55 -7.31 22.44
CA GLU A 4 -5.24 -7.33 21.01
C GLU A 4 -6.45 -7.86 20.25
N SER A 5 -7.60 -7.21 20.45
CA SER A 5 -8.63 -7.26 19.44
C SER A 5 -8.06 -6.57 18.21
N THR A 6 -7.94 -7.33 17.12
CA THR A 6 -7.64 -6.83 15.78
C THR A 6 -8.80 -5.94 15.33
N GLN A 7 -8.99 -4.80 16.00
CA GLN A 7 -10.07 -3.88 15.72
C GLN A 7 -9.84 -3.33 14.34
N TYR A 8 -10.81 -3.59 13.47
CA TYR A 8 -10.91 -2.98 12.17
C TYR A 8 -11.04 -1.47 12.35
N LEU A 9 -10.11 -0.72 11.75
CA LEU A 9 -10.06 0.74 11.79
C LEU A 9 -9.81 1.23 10.36
N PRO A 10 -10.85 1.64 9.61
CA PRO A 10 -10.74 2.10 8.22
C PRO A 10 -9.66 3.15 8.01
N GLU A 11 -9.50 4.05 8.98
CA GLU A 11 -8.55 5.17 8.96
C GLU A 11 -7.11 4.66 8.99
N ARG A 12 -6.83 3.57 9.70
CA ARG A 12 -5.50 2.95 9.71
C ARG A 12 -5.17 2.30 8.38
N PHE A 13 -6.16 1.71 7.71
CA PHE A 13 -5.98 1.18 6.37
C PHE A 13 -5.73 2.28 5.34
N ARG A 14 -6.43 3.41 5.43
CA ARG A 14 -6.17 4.59 4.58
C ARG A 14 -4.77 5.17 4.80
N ALA A 15 -4.40 5.40 6.06
CA ALA A 15 -3.06 5.88 6.39
C ALA A 15 -1.97 4.91 5.90
N SER A 16 -2.21 3.59 6.02
CA SER A 16 -1.29 2.59 5.47
C SER A 16 -1.23 2.64 3.94
N ALA A 17 -2.35 2.87 3.27
CA ALA A 17 -2.41 3.01 1.81
C ALA A 17 -1.59 4.20 1.34
N GLU A 18 -1.78 5.38 1.97
CA GLU A 18 -1.02 6.59 1.68
C GLU A 18 0.49 6.36 1.81
N LEU A 19 0.93 5.74 2.92
CA LEU A 19 2.35 5.42 3.14
C LEU A 19 2.92 4.47 2.09
N HIS A 20 2.11 3.52 1.61
CA HIS A 20 2.53 2.59 0.57
C HIS A 20 2.63 3.26 -0.79
N HIS A 21 1.69 4.13 -1.16
CA HIS A 21 1.80 4.92 -2.40
C HIS A 21 2.98 5.88 -2.36
N GLU A 22 3.23 6.57 -1.24
CA GLU A 22 4.43 7.41 -1.08
C GLU A 22 5.71 6.58 -1.23
N SER A 23 5.74 5.38 -0.64
CA SER A 23 6.87 4.46 -0.77
C SER A 23 7.06 3.99 -2.23
N ALA A 24 5.98 3.80 -2.98
CA ALA A 24 6.02 3.45 -4.39
C ALA A 24 6.61 4.60 -5.23
N ASP A 25 6.18 5.85 -4.99
CA ASP A 25 6.71 7.04 -5.66
C ASP A 25 8.21 7.24 -5.41
N LEU A 26 8.67 6.99 -4.17
CA LEU A 26 10.08 7.00 -3.82
C LEU A 26 10.86 5.90 -4.54
N ALA A 27 10.31 4.70 -4.61
CA ALA A 27 10.92 3.58 -5.33
C ALA A 27 11.00 3.83 -6.85
N GLU A 28 9.98 4.47 -7.43
CA GLU A 28 9.99 4.89 -8.83
C GLU A 28 11.09 5.94 -9.08
N SER A 29 11.17 6.94 -8.21
CA SER A 29 12.17 8.01 -8.28
C SER A 29 13.59 7.43 -8.19
N LEU A 30 13.81 6.48 -7.28
CA LEU A 30 15.08 5.76 -7.15
C LEU A 30 15.39 4.94 -8.41
N SER A 31 14.41 4.20 -8.94
CA SER A 31 14.60 3.40 -10.16
C SER A 31 15.02 4.27 -11.34
N ARG A 32 14.36 5.42 -11.53
CA ARG A 32 14.70 6.40 -12.58
C ARG A 32 16.09 7.00 -12.37
N LEU A 33 16.44 7.35 -11.13
CA LEU A 33 17.74 7.93 -10.80
C LEU A 33 18.86 6.93 -11.10
N VAL A 34 18.74 5.71 -10.58
CA VAL A 34 19.76 4.66 -10.71
C VAL A 34 19.84 4.16 -12.16
N GLY A 35 18.71 4.04 -12.85
CA GLY A 35 18.67 3.61 -14.25
C GLY A 35 19.33 4.60 -15.22
N ARG A 36 19.53 5.86 -14.81
CA ARG A 36 20.26 6.88 -15.59
C ARG A 36 21.76 6.88 -15.33
N VAL A 37 22.26 6.07 -14.39
CA VAL A 37 23.69 5.99 -14.10
C VAL A 37 24.40 5.31 -15.26
N ALA A 38 25.22 6.09 -15.98
CA ALA A 38 26.06 5.62 -17.08
C ALA A 38 27.53 5.90 -16.74
N PRO A 39 28.18 5.01 -15.96
CA PRO A 39 29.58 5.17 -15.60
C PRO A 39 30.47 4.90 -16.82
N THR A 40 31.43 5.79 -17.07
CA THR A 40 32.34 5.70 -18.21
C THR A 40 33.77 5.48 -17.75
N ALA A 41 34.55 4.71 -18.50
CA ALA A 41 35.94 4.40 -18.16
C ALA A 41 36.79 5.68 -17.95
N GLY A 42 36.51 6.75 -18.69
CA GLY A 42 37.16 8.06 -18.53
C GLY A 42 36.98 8.70 -17.15
N GLN A 43 35.87 8.42 -16.45
CA GLN A 43 35.63 8.92 -15.09
C GLN A 43 36.44 8.16 -14.02
N PHE A 44 37.00 7.00 -14.35
CA PHE A 44 37.60 6.08 -13.38
C PHE A 44 39.05 5.69 -13.74
N GLY A 45 39.76 6.52 -14.50
CA GLY A 45 41.18 6.30 -14.82
C GLY A 45 41.46 5.67 -16.19
N GLY A 46 40.47 5.69 -17.10
CA GLY A 46 40.64 5.27 -18.49
C GLY A 46 40.42 3.77 -18.71
N ALA A 47 41.01 3.22 -19.77
CA ALA A 47 40.70 1.87 -20.27
C ALA A 47 40.89 0.74 -19.23
N GLY A 48 41.79 0.90 -18.25
CA GLY A 48 41.99 -0.05 -17.16
C GLY A 48 40.77 -0.21 -16.24
N ALA A 49 39.83 0.75 -16.24
CA ALA A 49 38.61 0.72 -15.44
C ALA A 49 37.40 0.15 -16.18
N ALA A 50 37.55 -0.32 -17.43
CA ALA A 50 36.43 -0.80 -18.25
C ALA A 50 35.60 -1.89 -17.55
N GLY A 51 36.26 -2.87 -16.91
CA GLY A 51 35.60 -3.92 -16.16
C GLY A 51 34.83 -3.41 -14.93
N PHE A 52 35.40 -2.44 -14.21
CA PHE A 52 34.75 -1.79 -13.08
C PHE A 52 33.50 -1.00 -13.52
N THR A 53 33.60 -0.23 -14.61
CA THR A 53 32.45 0.54 -15.12
C THR A 53 31.35 -0.35 -15.70
N ALA A 54 31.71 -1.47 -16.33
CA ALA A 54 30.74 -2.47 -16.76
C ALA A 54 30.01 -3.10 -15.57
N ALA A 55 30.73 -3.44 -14.49
CA ALA A 55 30.13 -3.95 -13.26
C ALA A 55 29.18 -2.92 -12.62
N LEU A 56 29.58 -1.65 -12.53
CA LEU A 56 28.73 -0.59 -12.02
C LEU A 56 27.45 -0.41 -12.83
N GLY A 57 27.54 -0.42 -14.16
CA GLY A 57 26.38 -0.35 -15.05
C GLY A 57 25.44 -1.55 -14.86
N GLY A 58 26.00 -2.76 -14.74
CA GLY A 58 25.24 -3.98 -14.45
C GLY A 58 24.49 -3.90 -13.12
N THR A 59 25.18 -3.51 -12.04
CA THR A 59 24.57 -3.33 -10.73
C THR A 59 23.51 -2.24 -10.73
N ALA A 60 23.75 -1.11 -11.41
CA ALA A 60 22.74 -0.05 -11.55
C ALA A 60 21.47 -0.56 -12.23
N ALA A 61 21.60 -1.32 -13.33
CA ALA A 61 20.46 -1.93 -14.01
C ALA A 61 19.69 -2.91 -13.11
N GLU A 62 20.40 -3.74 -12.34
CA GLU A 62 19.77 -4.66 -11.38
C GLU A 62 19.02 -3.93 -10.27
N ARG A 63 19.62 -2.87 -9.71
CA ARG A 63 19.03 -2.06 -8.65
C ARG A 63 17.82 -1.26 -9.14
N SER A 64 17.88 -0.73 -10.36
CA SER A 64 16.72 -0.09 -11.00
C SER A 64 15.56 -1.11 -11.16
N ARG A 65 15.83 -2.32 -11.66
CA ARG A 65 14.80 -3.37 -11.74
C ARG A 65 14.24 -3.79 -10.39
N ALA A 66 15.08 -3.86 -9.35
CA ALA A 66 14.64 -4.20 -8.01
C ALA A 66 13.74 -3.09 -7.41
N ALA A 67 14.11 -1.82 -7.60
CA ALA A 67 13.30 -0.68 -7.18
C ALA A 67 11.95 -0.64 -7.92
N GLN A 68 11.93 -0.99 -9.21
CA GLN A 68 10.69 -1.09 -9.98
C GLN A 68 9.73 -2.15 -9.41
N ARG A 69 10.23 -3.34 -9.05
CA ARG A 69 9.40 -4.37 -8.39
C ARG A 69 8.91 -3.92 -7.02
N ALA A 70 9.78 -3.28 -6.24
CA ALA A 70 9.40 -2.76 -4.93
C ALA A 70 8.28 -1.70 -5.05
N ARG A 71 8.31 -0.86 -6.08
CA ARG A 71 7.21 0.06 -6.39
C ARG A 71 5.91 -0.71 -6.64
N GLU A 72 5.93 -1.68 -7.55
CA GLU A 72 4.74 -2.47 -7.92
C GLU A 72 4.12 -3.17 -6.69
N ASP A 73 4.96 -3.77 -5.84
CA ASP A 73 4.51 -4.43 -4.61
C ASP A 73 3.87 -3.43 -3.63
N ARG A 74 4.43 -2.21 -3.53
CA ARG A 74 3.92 -1.17 -2.64
C ARG A 74 2.61 -0.59 -3.16
N ASP A 75 2.51 -0.29 -4.45
CA ASP A 75 1.26 0.16 -5.07
C ASP A 75 0.15 -0.88 -4.85
N ALA A 76 0.41 -2.15 -5.12
CA ALA A 76 -0.56 -3.23 -4.91
C ALA A 76 -0.98 -3.35 -3.43
N THR A 77 -0.05 -3.17 -2.49
CA THR A 77 -0.37 -3.17 -1.06
C THR A 77 -1.23 -1.97 -0.68
N GLY A 78 -0.95 -0.79 -1.24
CA GLY A 78 -1.75 0.43 -1.01
C GLY A 78 -3.17 0.31 -1.55
N GLU A 79 -3.33 -0.26 -2.74
CA GLU A 79 -4.64 -0.59 -3.32
C GLU A 79 -5.40 -1.58 -2.44
N GLY A 80 -4.73 -2.64 -1.96
CA GLY A 80 -5.33 -3.62 -1.06
C GLY A 80 -5.80 -3.00 0.26
N ALA A 81 -5.01 -2.10 0.85
CA ALA A 81 -5.39 -1.39 2.06
C ALA A 81 -6.59 -0.45 1.83
N THR A 82 -6.63 0.27 0.70
CA THR A 82 -7.79 1.08 0.32
C THR A 82 -9.06 0.23 0.15
N GLY A 83 -8.93 -0.94 -0.50
CA GLY A 83 -10.03 -1.89 -0.64
C GLY A 83 -10.55 -2.42 0.70
N ALA A 84 -9.64 -2.73 1.64
CA ALA A 84 -10.00 -3.15 2.99
C ALA A 84 -10.72 -2.03 3.78
N ALA A 85 -10.30 -0.77 3.61
CA ALA A 85 -10.99 0.38 4.20
C ALA A 85 -12.41 0.53 3.64
N ALA A 86 -12.62 0.37 2.34
CA ALA A 86 -13.95 0.46 1.75
C ALA A 86 -14.87 -0.68 2.20
N LEU A 87 -14.35 -1.92 2.23
CA LEU A 87 -15.13 -3.12 2.57
C LEU A 87 -15.69 -3.08 4.00
N GLY A 88 -14.88 -2.66 4.96
CA GLY A 88 -15.37 -2.62 6.33
C GLY A 88 -16.28 -1.42 6.61
N GLU A 89 -16.14 -0.29 5.92
CA GLU A 89 -17.16 0.77 5.97
C GLU A 89 -18.51 0.32 5.40
N GLU A 90 -18.49 -0.42 4.29
CA GLU A 90 -19.70 -1.05 3.76
C GLU A 90 -20.30 -2.01 4.79
N THR A 91 -19.47 -2.83 5.42
CA THR A 91 -19.89 -3.79 6.45
C THR A 91 -20.51 -3.08 7.66
N ASP A 92 -19.88 -2.01 8.16
CA ASP A 92 -20.38 -1.21 9.28
C ASP A 92 -21.71 -0.53 8.93
N GLY A 93 -21.86 -0.01 7.70
CA GLY A 93 -23.11 0.56 7.21
C GLY A 93 -24.24 -0.47 7.11
N LEU A 94 -23.94 -1.68 6.63
CA LEU A 94 -24.89 -2.79 6.57
C LEU A 94 -25.29 -3.25 7.98
N ALA A 95 -24.33 -3.35 8.91
CA ALA A 95 -24.58 -3.71 10.30
C ALA A 95 -25.47 -2.67 11.00
N ALA A 96 -25.17 -1.37 10.85
CA ALA A 96 -25.99 -0.29 11.41
C ALA A 96 -27.42 -0.32 10.86
N THR A 97 -27.58 -0.58 9.55
CA THR A 97 -28.89 -0.74 8.91
C THR A 97 -29.66 -1.94 9.46
N ALA A 98 -28.99 -3.07 9.66
CA ALA A 98 -29.59 -4.29 10.21
C ALA A 98 -30.05 -4.07 11.66
N VAL A 99 -29.23 -3.45 12.51
CA VAL A 99 -29.58 -3.12 13.91
C VAL A 99 -30.79 -2.18 13.96
N GLY A 100 -30.81 -1.13 13.14
CA GLY A 100 -31.96 -0.20 13.08
C GLY A 100 -33.26 -0.89 12.66
N ARG A 101 -33.21 -1.86 11.72
CA ARG A 101 -34.38 -2.66 11.33
C ARG A 101 -34.89 -3.56 12.46
N VAL A 102 -34.00 -4.16 13.25
CA VAL A 102 -34.39 -4.97 14.42
C VAL A 102 -35.09 -4.10 15.46
N GLN A 103 -34.52 -2.94 15.78
CA GLN A 103 -35.11 -2.00 16.74
C GLN A 103 -36.51 -1.53 16.32
N LEU A 104 -36.71 -1.21 15.04
CA LEU A 104 -38.03 -0.86 14.49
C LEU A 104 -39.02 -2.03 14.60
N GLY A 105 -38.58 -3.26 14.36
CA GLY A 105 -39.41 -4.46 14.51
C GLY A 105 -39.87 -4.70 15.94
N ASP A 106 -38.98 -4.48 16.91
CA ASP A 106 -39.28 -4.62 18.34
C ASP A 106 -40.23 -3.52 18.84
N GLU A 107 -40.07 -2.28 18.37
CA GLU A 107 -40.98 -1.16 18.65
C GLU A 107 -42.38 -1.43 18.06
N ALA A 108 -42.43 -1.89 16.80
CA ALA A 108 -43.69 -2.23 16.12
C ALA A 108 -44.43 -3.37 16.82
N ARG A 109 -43.70 -4.37 17.34
CA ARG A 109 -44.29 -5.47 18.11
C ARG A 109 -44.85 -4.99 19.45
N ARG A 110 -44.11 -4.12 20.17
CA ARG A 110 -44.61 -3.48 21.41
C ARG A 110 -45.90 -2.69 21.19
N ILE A 111 -46.00 -1.96 20.08
CA ILE A 111 -47.23 -1.23 19.72
C ILE A 111 -48.36 -2.23 19.45
N ALA A 112 -48.11 -3.27 18.65
CA ALA A 112 -49.11 -4.28 18.32
C ALA A 112 -49.63 -5.03 19.57
N ASP A 113 -48.77 -5.32 20.54
CA ASP A 113 -49.15 -6.00 21.80
C ASP A 113 -49.93 -5.08 22.76
N SER A 114 -49.97 -3.77 22.50
CA SER A 114 -50.64 -2.77 23.36
C SER A 114 -52.08 -2.40 22.92
N VAL A 115 -52.54 -2.92 21.78
CA VAL A 115 -53.87 -2.69 21.19
C VAL A 115 -54.73 -3.94 21.30
#